data_AF-A0A7Y3HGI8-F1
#
_entry.id   AF-A0A7Y3HGI8-F1
#
_cell.length_a   1.000
_cell.length_b   1.000
_cell.length_c   1.000
_cell.angle_alpha   90.00
_cell.angle_beta   90.00
_cell.angle_gamma   90.00
#
_symmetry.space_group_name_H-M   'P 1'
#
loop_
_entity.id
_entity.type
_entity.pdbx_description
1 polymer ?
#
loop_
_entity_poly.entity_id
_entity_poly.type
_entity_poly.pdbx_seq_one_letter_code
_entity_poly.pdbx_strand_id
1 'polypeptide(L)'
;MGYLVPTVIETSSRGERAFDIYSRLLKERIIFLGTPIDDTVANLVMAQMLHLESEDPDKDIALYINSPGGVVSSFFAMYDTIQHIKPDVSTFCMGQAASAAAVLMAAGAPGKRFA
;
A
#
# COMPACT_ATOMS: atom_id res chain seq x y z
N MET A 1 4.57 6.28 21.68
CA MET A 1 3.76 7.53 21.63
C MET A 1 2.97 7.47 20.33
N GLY A 2 1.65 7.40 20.38
CA GLY A 2 0.83 7.37 19.16
C GLY A 2 0.78 8.77 18.54
N TYR A 3 1.13 8.89 17.27
CA TYR A 3 0.93 10.13 16.52
C TYR A 3 -0.56 10.25 16.18
N LEU A 4 -1.10 11.46 16.32
CA LEU A 4 -2.49 11.73 15.96
C LEU A 4 -2.60 11.73 14.44
N VAL A 5 -3.40 10.80 13.90
CA VAL A 5 -3.68 10.74 12.46
C VAL A 5 -4.78 11.77 12.15
N PRO A 6 -4.53 12.75 11.27
CA PRO A 6 -5.53 13.75 10.93
C PRO A 6 -6.77 13.15 10.27
N THR A 7 -7.93 13.71 10.59
CA THR A 7 -9.20 13.40 9.94
C THR A 7 -9.47 14.37 8.79
N VAL A 8 -9.93 13.85 7.66
CA VAL A 8 -10.37 14.57 6.48
C VAL A 8 -11.89 14.39 6.34
N ILE A 9 -12.60 15.48 6.06
CA ILE A 9 -14.05 15.48 5.81
C ILE A 9 -14.28 15.58 4.30
N GLU A 10 -14.97 14.60 3.74
CA GLU A 10 -15.42 14.61 2.34
C GLU A 10 -16.89 15.01 2.28
N THR A 11 -17.18 16.15 1.67
CA THR A 11 -18.54 16.65 1.47
C THR A 11 -19.07 16.19 0.12
N SER A 12 -20.21 15.50 0.12
CA SER A 12 -20.92 15.09 -1.09
C SER A 12 -22.38 15.57 -1.05
N SER A 13 -23.09 15.48 -2.18
CA SER A 13 -24.54 15.78 -2.23
C SER A 13 -25.39 14.88 -1.31
N ARG A 14 -24.84 13.76 -0.84
CA ARG A 14 -25.48 12.81 0.08
C ARG A 14 -25.08 13.01 1.55
N GLY A 15 -24.27 14.03 1.85
CA GLY A 15 -23.80 14.35 3.20
C GLY A 15 -22.27 14.35 3.33
N GLU A 16 -21.81 14.51 4.57
CA GLU A 16 -20.39 14.54 4.95
C GLU A 16 -19.94 13.18 5.49
N ARG A 17 -18.74 12.74 5.09
CA ARG A 17 -18.11 11.54 5.63
C ARG A 17 -16.70 11.86 6.09
N ALA A 18 -16.38 11.47 7.32
CA ALA A 18 -15.07 11.63 7.91
C ALA A 18 -14.21 10.37 7.70
N PHE A 19 -12.96 10.57 7.31
CA PHE A 19 -11.95 9.52 7.15
C PHE A 19 -10.66 9.97 7.84
N ASP A 20 -9.87 9.05 8.39
CA ASP A 20 -8.46 9.36 8.59
C ASP A 20 -7.73 9.48 7.24
N ILE A 21 -6.59 10.17 7.21
CA ILE A 21 -5.88 10.43 5.96
C ILE A 21 -5.49 9.15 5.21
N TYR A 22 -5.16 8.05 5.90
CA TYR A 22 -4.79 6.79 5.24
C TYR A 22 -6.02 6.09 4.65
N SER A 23 -7.14 6.06 5.38
CA SER A 23 -8.40 5.56 4.84
C SER A 23 -8.84 6.37 3.61
N ARG A 24 -8.61 7.69 3.60
CA ARG A 24 -8.90 8.53 2.42
C ARG A 24 -8.01 8.17 1.23
N LEU A 25 -6.73 7.89 1.46
CA LEU A 25 -5.79 7.45 0.42
C LEU A 25 -6.13 6.05 -0.11
N LEU A 26 -6.52 5.13 0.76
CA LEU A 26 -6.93 3.78 0.36
C LEU A 26 -8.13 3.81 -0.59
N LYS A 27 -9.08 4.74 -0.38
CA LYS A 27 -10.20 4.99 -1.32
C LYS A 27 -9.73 5.41 -2.72
N GLU A 28 -8.56 6.06 -2.84
CA GLU A 28 -7.91 6.36 -4.13
C GLU A 28 -6.94 5.24 -4.58
N ARG A 29 -7.04 4.05 -3.97
CA ARG A 29 -6.20 2.87 -4.25
C ARG A 29 -4.72 3.07 -3.92
N ILE A 30 -4.43 3.93 -2.95
CA ILE A 30 -3.07 4.21 -2.49
C ILE A 30 -2.82 3.48 -1.16
N ILE A 31 -1.80 2.63 -1.14
CA ILE A 31 -1.29 1.94 0.04
C ILE A 31 0.06 2.54 0.42
N PHE A 32 0.27 2.80 1.71
CA PHE A 32 1.53 3.35 2.23
C PHE A 32 2.28 2.36 3.12
N LEU A 33 3.45 1.92 2.68
CA LEU A 33 4.40 1.11 3.46
C LEU A 33 5.48 2.03 4.04
N GLY A 34 5.21 2.60 5.21
CA GLY A 34 6.08 3.59 5.87
C GLY A 34 6.91 3.07 7.05
N THR A 35 6.88 1.76 7.29
CA THR A 35 7.45 1.14 8.50
C THR A 35 8.35 -0.05 8.14
N PRO A 36 9.16 -0.55 9.08
CA PRO A 36 9.78 -1.87 8.94
C PRO A 36 8.74 -2.94 8.61
N ILE A 37 9.14 -3.92 7.80
CA ILE A 37 8.27 -5.02 7.39
C ILE A 37 8.28 -6.09 8.49
N ASP A 38 7.14 -6.31 9.13
CA ASP A 38 6.87 -7.42 10.04
C ASP A 38 5.55 -8.10 9.66
N ASP A 39 5.18 -9.14 10.40
CA ASP A 39 3.96 -9.91 10.12
C ASP A 39 2.68 -9.07 10.22
N THR A 40 2.66 -8.07 11.10
CA THR A 40 1.48 -7.20 11.27
C THR A 40 1.32 -6.30 10.05
N VAL A 41 2.41 -5.63 9.66
CA VAL A 41 2.45 -4.72 8.51
C VAL A 41 2.16 -5.48 7.22
N ALA A 42 2.77 -6.64 7.02
CA ALA A 42 2.55 -7.46 5.84
C ALA A 42 1.08 -7.90 5.72
N ASN A 43 0.48 -8.40 6.80
CA ASN A 43 -0.94 -8.78 6.81
C ASN A 43 -1.86 -7.59 6.49
N LEU A 44 -1.58 -6.40 7.02
CA LEU A 44 -2.35 -5.20 6.71
C LEU A 44 -2.24 -4.78 5.24
N VAL A 45 -1.05 -4.87 4.63
CA VAL A 45 -0.88 -4.53 3.21
C VAL A 45 -1.55 -5.56 2.31
N MET A 46 -1.44 -6.86 2.62
CA MET A 46 -2.15 -7.90 1.87
C MET A 46 -3.67 -7.71 1.93
N ALA A 47 -4.22 -7.43 3.13
CA ALA A 47 -5.64 -7.18 3.29
C ALA A 47 -6.12 -5.96 2.48
N GLN A 48 -5.31 -4.89 2.44
CA GLN A 48 -5.61 -3.71 1.60
C GLN A 48 -5.58 -4.04 0.11
N MET A 49 -4.59 -4.82 -0.35
CA MET A 49 -4.49 -5.24 -1.76
C MET A 49 -5.70 -6.08 -2.19
N LEU A 50 -6.08 -7.08 -1.39
CA LEU A 50 -7.25 -7.93 -1.66
C LEU A 50 -8.56 -7.14 -1.61
N HIS A 51 -8.67 -6.18 -0.69
CA HIS A 51 -9.81 -5.28 -0.64
C HIS A 51 -9.93 -4.46 -1.93
N LEU A 52 -8.84 -3.85 -2.39
CA LEU A 52 -8.83 -3.04 -3.61
C LEU A 52 -9.08 -3.86 -4.88
N GLU A 53 -8.57 -5.09 -4.94
CA GLU A 53 -8.92 -6.04 -6.01
C GLU A 53 -10.43 -6.33 -6.02
N SER A 54 -11.01 -6.59 -4.85
CA SER A 54 -12.45 -6.87 -4.75
C SER A 54 -13.34 -5.68 -5.14
N GLU A 55 -12.89 -4.45 -4.91
CA GLU A 55 -13.64 -3.24 -5.27
C GLU A 55 -13.62 -2.98 -6.79
N ASP A 56 -12.43 -3.10 -7.40
CA ASP A 56 -12.26 -2.91 -8.84
C ASP A 56 -10.97 -3.63 -9.29
N PRO A 57 -11.09 -4.83 -9.90
CA PRO A 57 -9.94 -5.65 -10.24
C PRO A 57 -9.24 -5.19 -11.53
N ASP A 58 -9.80 -4.20 -12.24
CA ASP A 58 -9.23 -3.66 -13.49
C ASP A 58 -8.45 -2.35 -13.29
N LYS A 59 -8.51 -1.76 -12.09
CA LYS A 59 -7.80 -0.52 -11.76
C LYS A 59 -6.51 -0.79 -11.01
N ASP A 60 -5.45 -0.10 -11.40
CA ASP A 60 -4.15 -0.13 -10.73
C ASP A 60 -4.23 0.17 -9.23
N ILE A 61 -3.28 -0.39 -8.47
CA ILE A 61 -3.02 -0.07 -7.07
C ILE A 61 -1.67 0.67 -6.99
N ALA A 62 -1.60 1.74 -6.23
CA ALA A 62 -0.35 2.47 -6.02
C ALA A 62 0.24 2.16 -4.62
N LEU A 63 1.38 1.48 -4.60
CA LEU A 63 2.13 1.16 -3.39
C LEU A 63 3.30 2.14 -3.20
N TYR A 64 3.18 3.00 -2.20
CA TYR A 64 4.22 3.95 -1.81
C TYR A 64 5.09 3.32 -0.73
N ILE A 65 6.40 3.30 -0.95
CA ILE A 65 7.37 2.58 -0.13
C ILE A 65 8.37 3.57 0.48
N ASN A 66 8.37 3.62 1.81
CA ASN A 66 9.39 4.26 2.63
C ASN A 66 9.76 3.31 3.78
N SER A 67 10.59 2.32 3.49
CA SER A 67 10.86 1.24 4.44
C SER A 67 12.34 0.81 4.42
N PRO A 68 12.92 0.56 5.61
CA PRO A 68 14.26 -0.03 5.71
C PRO A 68 14.27 -1.54 5.37
N GLY A 69 13.12 -2.13 4.99
CA GLY A 69 12.94 -3.56 4.83
C GLY A 69 12.50 -4.23 6.14
N GLY A 70 12.75 -5.53 6.27
CA GLY A 70 12.36 -6.27 7.47
C GLY A 70 12.38 -7.78 7.28
N VAL A 71 11.41 -8.46 7.90
CA VAL A 71 11.31 -9.92 7.94
C VAL A 71 11.05 -10.47 6.54
N VAL A 72 11.89 -11.42 6.11
CA VAL A 72 11.88 -11.97 4.74
C VAL A 72 10.60 -12.74 4.44
N SER A 73 10.07 -13.52 5.39
CA SER A 73 8.81 -14.26 5.21
C SER A 73 7.62 -13.32 5.05
N SER A 74 7.55 -12.26 5.85
CA SER A 74 6.50 -11.24 5.76
C SER A 74 6.60 -10.46 4.44
N PHE A 75 7.82 -10.20 3.95
CA PHE A 75 8.05 -9.68 2.61
C PHE A 75 7.50 -10.61 1.52
N PHE A 76 7.77 -11.92 1.57
CA PHE A 76 7.28 -12.85 0.56
C PHE A 76 5.76 -12.91 0.52
N ALA A 77 5.09 -12.78 1.67
CA ALA A 77 3.63 -12.69 1.71
C ALA A 77 3.11 -11.49 0.89
N MET A 78 3.75 -10.33 1.03
CA MET A 78 3.41 -9.14 0.25
C MET A 78 3.78 -9.31 -1.24
N TYR A 79 4.97 -9.83 -1.53
CA TYR A 79 5.45 -10.07 -2.88
C TYR A 79 4.51 -11.00 -3.65
N ASP A 80 4.17 -12.15 -3.07
CA ASP A 80 3.28 -13.13 -3.69
C ASP A 80 1.88 -12.54 -3.89
N THR A 81 1.40 -11.71 -2.96
CA THR A 81 0.13 -11.00 -3.13
C THR A 81 0.17 -10.05 -4.32
N ILE A 82 1.25 -9.27 -4.50
CA ILE A 82 1.43 -8.40 -5.69
C ILE A 82 1.37 -9.21 -6.98
N GLN A 83 1.97 -10.41 -7.01
CA GLN A 83 1.95 -11.28 -8.20
C GLN A 83 0.63 -12.03 -8.40
N HIS A 84 -0.15 -12.21 -7.33
CA HIS A 84 -1.39 -13.00 -7.35
C HIS A 84 -2.61 -12.19 -7.81
N ILE A 85 -2.74 -10.95 -7.33
CA ILE A 85 -3.92 -10.13 -7.59
C ILE A 85 -3.97 -9.70 -9.07
N LYS A 86 -5.19 -9.48 -9.57
CA LYS A 86 -5.40 -9.04 -10.96
C LYS A 86 -4.94 -7.60 -11.25
N PRO A 87 -5.14 -6.60 -10.35
CA PRO A 87 -4.64 -5.25 -10.57
C PRO A 87 -3.13 -5.17 -10.76
N ASP A 88 -2.69 -4.33 -11.70
CA ASP A 88 -1.29 -3.93 -11.74
C ASP A 88 -0.95 -3.12 -10.48
N VAL A 89 0.14 -3.48 -9.82
CA VAL A 89 0.68 -2.71 -8.68
C VAL A 89 1.79 -1.78 -9.16
N SER A 90 1.51 -0.48 -9.15
CA SER A 90 2.51 0.56 -9.35
C SER A 90 3.28 0.79 -8.06
N THR A 91 4.62 0.80 -8.11
CA THR A 91 5.46 1.02 -6.93
C THR A 91 6.17 2.36 -7.00
N PHE A 92 6.25 3.05 -5.86
CA PHE A 92 6.87 4.37 -5.72
C PHE A 92 7.80 4.41 -4.51
N CYS A 93 9.11 4.57 -4.72
CA CYS A 93 10.04 4.80 -3.62
C CYS A 93 9.95 6.26 -3.16
N MET A 94 9.60 6.48 -1.89
CA MET A 94 9.53 7.81 -1.26
C MET A 94 10.48 7.86 -0.07
N GLY A 95 11.69 8.36 -0.28
CA GLY A 95 12.74 8.37 0.75
C GLY A 95 13.64 7.15 0.63
N GLN A 96 13.24 5.99 1.16
CA GLN A 96 14.04 4.77 1.05
C GLN A 96 13.23 3.50 0.77
N ALA A 97 13.83 2.60 0.00
CA ALA A 97 13.44 1.20 -0.12
C ALA A 97 14.70 0.35 0.04
N ALA A 98 14.97 -0.12 1.26
CA ALA A 98 16.18 -0.88 1.58
C ALA A 98 15.88 -2.37 1.84
N SER A 99 16.87 -3.24 1.61
CA SER A 99 16.75 -4.69 1.87
C SER A 99 15.52 -5.29 1.17
N ALA A 100 14.68 -6.04 1.90
CA ALA A 100 13.45 -6.63 1.38
C ALA A 100 12.51 -5.59 0.72
N ALA A 101 12.49 -4.34 1.18
CA ALA A 101 11.67 -3.29 0.56
C ALA A 101 12.19 -2.89 -0.84
N ALA A 102 13.51 -3.00 -1.10
CA ALA A 102 14.07 -2.78 -2.43
C ALA A 102 13.59 -3.84 -3.43
N VAL A 103 13.49 -5.09 -2.98
CA VAL A 103 12.96 -6.19 -3.80
C VAL A 103 11.46 -6.00 -4.04
N LEU A 104 10.72 -5.61 -3.00
CA LEU A 104 9.30 -5.30 -3.11
C LEU A 104 9.03 -4.14 -4.09
N MET A 105 9.86 -3.09 -4.04
CA MET A 105 9.83 -2.00 -5.00
C MET A 105 10.03 -2.50 -6.44
N ALA A 106 10.95 -3.43 -6.65
CA ALA A 106 11.20 -4.04 -7.95
C ALA A 106 10.07 -5.00 -8.42
N ALA A 107 9.23 -5.47 -7.51
CA ALA A 107 8.13 -6.40 -7.75
C ALA A 107 6.89 -5.75 -8.39
N GLY A 108 6.83 -4.41 -8.44
CA GLY A 108 5.77 -3.70 -9.14
C GLY A 108 5.70 -4.04 -10.63
N ALA A 109 4.55 -3.78 -11.24
CA ALA A 109 4.28 -4.12 -12.64
C ALA A 109 5.33 -3.51 -13.60
N PRO A 110 5.71 -4.20 -14.69
CA PRO A 110 6.67 -3.68 -15.67
C PRO A 110 6.24 -2.31 -16.22
N GLY A 111 7.17 -1.34 -16.22
CA GLY A 111 6.89 0.03 -16.66
C GLY A 111 6.19 0.92 -15.61
N LYS A 112 5.82 0.37 -14.45
CA LYS A 112 5.10 1.08 -13.37
C LYS A 112 5.89 1.11 -12.04
N ARG A 113 7.22 1.22 -12.12
CA ARG A 113 8.14 1.25 -10.97
C ARG A 113 8.91 2.56 -10.98
N PHE A 114 8.71 3.39 -9.97
CA PHE A 114 9.19 4.78 -9.93
C PHE A 114 9.96 5.09 -8.65
N ALA A 115 11.01 5.91 -8.73
CA ALA A 115 11.80 6.35 -7.59
C ALA A 115 12.16 7.83 -7.70
#